data_AF-A0A965NX81-F1
#
_entry.id   AF-A0A965NX81-F1
#
_cell.length_a   1.000
_cell.length_b   1.000
_cell.length_c   1.000
_cell.angle_alpha   90.00
_cell.angle_beta   90.00
_cell.angle_gamma   90.00
#
_symmetry.space_group_name_H-M   'P 1'
#
loop_
_entity.id
_entity.type
_entity.pdbx_description
1 polymer ?
#
loop_
_entity_poly.entity_id
_entity_poly.type
_entity_poly.pdbx_seq_one_letter_code
_entity_poly.pdbx_strand_id
1 'polypeptide(L)' 'MIPSLIRSALSQRLVVIVIALVLCGFGLRESLRLSVDAFPDVTNIQVQIATEAPGRSPEEIERFITVPLEIAMTGLP' A
#
# COMPACT_ATOMS: atom_id res chain seq x y z
N MET A 1 26.85 -27.41 12.80
CA MET A 1 26.28 -26.53 11.76
C MET A 1 26.71 -25.08 11.95
N ILE A 2 26.35 -24.41 13.05
CA ILE A 2 26.78 -23.01 13.33
C ILE A 2 28.32 -22.81 13.33
N PRO A 3 29.14 -23.71 13.93
CA PRO A 3 30.60 -23.53 13.90
C PRO A 3 31.21 -23.63 12.49
N SER A 4 30.58 -24.42 11.61
CA SER A 4 31.00 -24.55 10.21
C SER A 4 30.65 -23.32 9.39
N LEU A 5 29.50 -22.69 9.68
CA LEU A 5 29.09 -21.43 9.08
C LEU A 5 30.05 -20.29 9.47
N ILE A 6 30.38 -20.19 10.76
CA ILE A 6 31.32 -19.19 11.29
C ILE A 6 32.71 -19.38 10.66
N ARG A 7 33.19 -20.64 10.58
CA ARG A 7 34.48 -20.94 9.96
C ARG A 7 34.50 -20.57 8.47
N SER A 8 33.42 -20.82 7.74
CA SER A 8 33.29 -20.45 6.32
C SER A 8 33.24 -18.93 6.14
N ALA A 9 32.50 -18.21 6.99
CA ALA A 9 32.42 -16.76 6.98
C ALA A 9 33.79 -16.10 7.28
N LEU A 10 34.55 -16.65 8.24
CA LEU A 10 35.91 -16.17 8.56
C LEU A 10 36.92 -16.50 7.45
N SER A 11 36.79 -17.66 6.81
CA SER A 11 37.68 -18.06 5.71
C SER A 11 37.47 -17.20 4.46
N GLN A 12 36.24 -16.76 4.20
CA GLN A 12 35.88 -15.91 3.06
C GLN A 12 35.58 -14.48 3.50
N ARG A 13 36.35 -13.95 4.46
CA ARG A 13 36.12 -12.63 5.07
C ARG A 13 35.91 -11.49 4.06
N LEU A 14 36.61 -11.53 2.92
CA LEU A 14 36.52 -10.49 1.89
C LEU A 14 35.16 -10.53 1.18
N VAL A 15 34.65 -11.72 0.86
CA VAL A 15 33.31 -11.91 0.28
C VAL A 15 32.24 -11.42 1.24
N VAL A 16 32.36 -11.76 2.53
CA VAL A 16 31.42 -11.31 3.58
C VAL A 16 31.41 -9.79 3.70
N ILE A 17 32.58 -9.14 3.69
CA ILE A 17 32.69 -7.67 3.76
C ILE A 17 32.07 -7.01 2.53
N VAL A 18 32.31 -7.53 1.32
CA VAL A 18 31.71 -6.99 0.10
C VAL A 18 30.18 -7.11 0.12
N ILE A 19 29.65 -8.27 0.52
CA ILE A 19 28.21 -8.48 0.67
C ILE A 19 27.63 -7.50 1.70
N ALA A 20 28.30 -7.32 2.85
CA ALA A 20 27.88 -6.37 3.87
C ALA A 20 27.85 -4.92 3.36
N LEU A 21 28.89 -4.49 2.62
CA LEU A 21 28.93 -3.15 2.02
C LEU A 21 27.82 -2.93 1.00
N VAL A 22 27.54 -3.91 0.15
CA VAL A 22 26.45 -3.85 -0.83
C VAL A 22 25.10 -3.74 -0.11
N LEU A 23 24.87 -4.57 0.91
CA LEU A 23 23.66 -4.52 1.74
C LEU A 23 23.49 -3.16 2.44
N CYS A 24 24.55 -2.63 3.05
CA CYS A 24 24.51 -1.31 3.68
C CYS A 24 24.23 -0.20 2.65
N GLY A 25 24.90 -0.20 1.50
CA GLY A 25 24.69 0.79 0.44
C GLY A 25 23.27 0.75 -0.12
N PHE A 26 22.73 -0.45 -0.36
CA PHE A 26 21.36 -0.63 -0.81
C PHE A 26 20.35 -0.18 0.25
N GLY A 27 20.55 -0.61 1.51
CA GLY A 27 19.69 -0.22 2.63
C GLY A 27 19.65 1.28 2.86
N LEU A 28 20.79 1.97 2.79
CA LEU A 28 20.85 3.44 2.90
C LEU A 28 20.09 4.13 1.76
N ARG A 29 20.27 3.65 0.52
CA ARG A 29 19.58 4.21 -0.64
C ARG A 29 18.07 4.07 -0.52
N GLU A 30 17.58 2.90 -0.11
CA GLU A 30 16.14 2.67 0.06
C GLU A 30 15.58 3.42 1.27
N SER A 31 16.34 3.50 2.38
CA SER A 31 15.94 4.30 3.54
C SER A 31 15.76 5.79 3.21
N LEU A 32 16.55 6.34 2.29
CA LEU A 32 16.42 7.73 1.84
C LEU A 32 15.30 7.93 0.82
N ARG A 33 14.88 6.87 0.12
CA ARG A 33 13.78 6.89 -0.86
C ARG A 33 12.43 6.53 -0.25
N LEU A 34 12.43 5.91 0.92
CA LEU A 34 11.22 5.54 1.62
C LEU A 34 10.41 6.81 1.91
N SER A 35 9.21 6.90 1.35
CA SER A 35 8.29 7.99 1.64
C SER A 35 7.82 7.82 3.07
N VAL A 36 8.17 8.79 3.91
CA VAL A 36 7.77 8.81 5.32
C VAL A 36 6.41 9.51 5.39
N ASP A 37 5.40 8.80 5.85
CA ASP A 37 4.12 9.39 6.23
C ASP A 37 4.12 9.68 7.73
N ALA A 38 3.60 10.85 8.11
CA ALA A 38 3.57 11.30 9.50
C ALA A 38 2.49 10.57 10.32
N PHE A 39 1.46 10.06 9.63
CA PHE A 39 0.34 9.39 10.26
C PHE A 39 0.01 8.10 9.51
N PRO A 40 -0.40 7.04 10.22
CA PRO A 40 -0.97 5.88 9.54
C PRO A 40 -2.27 6.29 8.84
N ASP A 41 -2.48 5.81 7.62
CA ASP A 41 -3.77 5.96 6.95
C ASP A 41 -4.83 5.17 7.72
N VAL A 42 -5.73 5.90 8.35
CA VAL A 42 -6.86 5.37 9.13
C VAL A 42 -8.18 5.53 8.39
N THR A 43 -8.14 5.90 7.10
CA THR A 43 -9.35 6.06 6.30
C THR A 43 -9.90 4.71 5.86
N ASN A 44 -11.21 4.55 5.98
CA ASN A 44 -11.88 3.39 5.40
C ASN A 44 -11.85 3.51 3.87
N ILE A 45 -11.73 2.38 3.17
CA ILE A 45 -11.85 2.33 1.71
C ILE A 45 -13.29 2.71 1.35
N GLN A 46 -13.48 3.88 0.74
CA GLN A 46 -14.77 4.40 0.33
C GLN A 46 -14.74 4.74 -1.16
N VAL A 47 -15.77 4.31 -1.89
CA VAL A 47 -15.96 4.67 -3.31
C VAL A 47 -17.17 5.59 -3.39
N GLN A 48 -16.94 6.85 -3.75
CA GLN A 48 -18.00 7.85 -3.88
C GLN A 48 -18.51 7.91 -5.33
N ILE A 49 -19.83 7.82 -5.51
CA ILE A 49 -20.49 7.97 -6.82
C ILE A 49 -21.31 9.26 -6.78
N ALA A 50 -20.86 10.28 -7.51
CA ALA A 50 -21.58 11.54 -7.66
C ALA A 50 -22.29 11.57 -9.02
N THR A 51 -23.62 11.71 -9.01
CA THR A 51 -24.43 11.78 -10.23
C THR A 51 -25.15 13.12 -10.28
N GLU A 52 -24.98 13.85 -11.39
CA GLU A 52 -25.66 15.13 -11.61
C GLU A 52 -26.95 14.94 -12.42
N ALA A 53 -28.06 15.49 -11.93
CA ALA A 53 -29.37 15.42 -12.58
C ALA A 53 -30.06 16.80 -12.59
N PRO A 54 -29.63 17.72 -13.47
CA PRO A 54 -30.15 19.09 -13.50
C PRO A 54 -31.63 19.12 -13.92
N GLY A 55 -32.43 19.94 -13.22
CA GLY A 55 -33.85 20.14 -13.53
C GLY A 55 -34.79 19.04 -13.00
N ARG A 56 -34.30 18.09 -12.20
CA ARG A 56 -35.14 17.09 -11.50
C ARG A 56 -35.41 17.52 -10.07
N SER A 57 -36.59 17.16 -9.57
CA SER A 57 -36.91 17.37 -8.15
C SER A 57 -36.11 16.38 -7.27
N PRO A 58 -35.86 16.69 -6.00
CA PRO A 58 -35.18 15.76 -5.08
C PRO A 58 -35.87 14.38 -5.00
N GLU A 59 -37.20 14.34 -5.09
CA GLU A 59 -37.99 13.10 -5.06
C GLU A 59 -37.76 12.22 -6.30
N GLU A 60 -37.61 12.85 -7.47
CA GLU A 60 -37.28 12.15 -8.70
C GLU A 60 -35.85 11.62 -8.68
N ILE A 61 -34.90 12.38 -8.13
CA ILE A 61 -33.50 11.95 -8.00
C ILE A 61 -33.42 10.73 -7.07
N GLU A 62 -34.09 10.77 -5.92
CA GLU A 62 -34.11 9.65 -4.98
C GLU A 62 -34.68 8.38 -5.63
N ARG A 63 -35.86 8.51 -6.25
CA ARG A 63 -36.59 7.36 -6.78
C ARG A 63 -35.95 6.75 -8.02
N PHE A 64 -35.39 7.57 -8.91
CA PHE A 64 -34.89 7.11 -10.20
C PHE A 64 -33.37 6.93 -10.26
N ILE A 65 -32.61 7.56 -9.35
CA ILE A 65 -31.15 7.55 -9.39
C ILE A 65 -30.60 6.93 -8.10
N THR A 66 -30.85 7.54 -6.94
CA THR A 66 -30.22 7.11 -5.67
C THR A 66 -30.60 5.68 -5.28
N VAL A 67 -31.91 5.38 -5.17
CA VAL A 67 -32.37 4.07 -4.69
C VAL A 67 -31.93 2.91 -5.60
N PRO A 68 -32.09 2.97 -6.94
CA PRO A 68 -31.59 1.91 -7.81
C PRO A 68 -30.07 1.73 -7.73
N LEU A 69 -29.33 2.83 -7.58
CA LEU A 69 -27.87 2.81 -7.47
C LEU A 69 -27.42 2.13 -6.17
N GLU A 70 -28.00 2.49 -5.02
CA GLU A 70 -27.70 1.86 -3.73
C GLU A 70 -28.03 0.36 -3.71
N ILE A 71 -29.16 -0.03 -4.31
CA ILE A 71 -29.53 -1.44 -4.45
C ILE A 71 -28.51 -2.18 -5.32
N ALA A 72 -28.04 -1.57 -6.42
CA ALA A 72 -27.02 -2.18 -7.27
C ALA A 72 -25.65 -2.29 -6.58
N MET A 73 -25.34 -1.38 -5.64
CA MET A 73 -24.14 -1.45 -4.80
C MET A 73 -24.28 -2.48 -3.67
N THR A 74 -25.51 -2.87 -3.31
CA THR A 74 -25.77 -3.87 -2.28
C THR A 74 -25.44 -5.26 -2.83
N GLY A 75 -24.32 -5.83 -2.37
CA GLY A 75 -23.84 -7.15 -2.81
C GLY A 75 -22.56 -7.11 -3.65
N LEU A 76 -21.90 -5.96 -3.74
CA LEU A 76 -20.51 -5.89 -4.18
C LEU A 76 -19.61 -6.68 -3.19
N PRO A 77 -18.62 -7.45 -3.70
CA PRO A 77 -17.70 -8.23 -2.88
C PRO A 77 -16.76 -7.36 -2.02
#